data_AF-A0A7C6YWP1-F1
#
_entry.id   AF-A0A7C6YWP1-F1
#
_cell.length_a   1.000
_cell.length_b   1.000
_cell.length_c   1.000
_cell.angle_alpha   90.00
_cell.angle_beta   90.00
_cell.angle_gamma   90.00
#
_symmetry.space_group_name_H-M   'P 1'
#
loop_
_entity.id
_entity.type
_entity.pdbx_description
1 polymer ?
#
loop_
_entity_poly.entity_id
_entity_poly.type
_entity_poly.pdbx_seq_one_letter_code
_entity_poly.pdbx_strand_id
1 'polypeptide(L)'
;YDPIGGARFYGVGNEFMGILVGAAVMSWALFCQLYPQRPRLRALGGCLFFAAVLAVIGAPFLGTNVGGSITAAAAFGFTWLLLEDRVNRRGLFALILLTAAVLGLFMFIDSQKRAGEQSHIGQTVALFGRDGFPALKLIIRRKLAMNLRLLRYSIWSKALLVAAAVLAASFIWPTSFIRWLMKNYPAVSQGISGVVLGSLAAFIFNDSGVVAAATCLLFASTAILILALQLKHDLGSAQPHVEDNAHSH
;
A
#
# COMPACT_ATOMS: atom_id res chain seq x y z
N TYR A 1 15.41 -1.96 18.57
CA TYR A 1 14.08 -2.58 18.36
C TYR A 1 13.23 -2.12 19.52
N ASP A 2 12.12 -1.41 19.30
CA ASP A 2 11.21 -1.08 20.41
C ASP A 2 10.17 -2.20 20.55
N PRO A 3 10.19 -3.00 21.63
CA PRO A 3 9.25 -4.10 21.85
C PRO A 3 7.81 -3.62 22.06
N ILE A 4 7.60 -2.32 22.32
CA ILE A 4 6.32 -1.72 22.66
C ILE A 4 5.62 -1.20 21.39
N GLY A 5 6.34 -0.46 20.53
CA GLY A 5 5.82 0.08 19.27
C GLY A 5 5.94 -0.85 18.04
N GLY A 6 6.87 -1.81 18.07
CA GLY A 6 7.20 -2.61 16.87
C GLY A 6 8.00 -1.86 15.81
N ALA A 7 8.56 -0.70 16.18
CA ALA A 7 9.39 0.14 15.31
C ALA A 7 10.79 -0.49 15.10
N ARG A 8 11.24 -0.50 13.84
CA ARG A 8 12.63 -0.81 13.46
C ARG A 8 13.42 0.49 13.42
N PHE A 9 14.60 0.51 14.04
CA PHE A 9 15.51 1.68 14.06
C PHE A 9 16.68 1.56 13.06
N TYR A 10 16.57 0.64 12.10
CA TYR A 10 17.48 0.46 10.97
C TYR A 10 16.63 0.15 9.74
N GLY A 11 17.03 0.54 8.53
CA GLY A 11 16.14 0.44 7.38
C GLY A 11 15.04 1.51 7.35
N VAL A 12 14.26 1.48 6.27
CA VAL A 12 12.95 2.13 6.25
C VAL A 12 12.02 1.32 7.15
N GLY A 13 11.64 1.92 8.29
CA GLY A 13 10.70 1.33 9.25
C GLY A 13 9.36 0.99 8.59
N ASN A 14 8.61 0.05 9.18
CA ASN A 14 7.35 -0.43 8.60
C ASN A 14 6.28 0.66 8.56
N GLU A 15 6.31 1.64 9.47
CA GLU A 15 5.40 2.79 9.44
C GLU A 15 5.71 3.68 8.24
N PHE A 16 6.97 4.07 8.09
CA PHE A 16 7.43 4.89 6.96
C PHE A 16 7.23 4.19 5.62
N MET A 17 7.46 2.88 5.56
CA MET A 17 7.22 2.09 4.36
C MET A 17 5.75 2.10 3.95
N GLY A 18 4.82 1.92 4.91
CA GLY A 18 3.38 1.99 4.63
C GLY A 18 2.98 3.38 4.11
N ILE A 19 3.48 4.44 4.73
CA ILE A 19 3.27 5.82 4.26
C ILE A 19 3.80 6.01 2.83
N LEU A 20 5.03 5.58 2.57
CA LEU A 20 5.70 5.75 1.28
C LEU A 20 4.96 5.01 0.16
N VAL A 21 4.54 3.76 0.41
CA VAL A 21 3.78 2.95 -0.56
C VAL A 21 2.41 3.58 -0.83
N GLY A 22 1.65 3.92 0.22
CA GLY A 22 0.34 4.53 0.09
C GLY A 22 0.38 5.87 -0.65
N ALA A 23 1.33 6.74 -0.27
CA ALA A 23 1.54 8.03 -0.92
C ALA A 23 1.96 7.88 -2.38
N ALA A 24 2.90 6.98 -2.69
CA ALA A 24 3.38 6.77 -4.06
C ALA A 24 2.26 6.28 -4.98
N VAL A 25 1.47 5.29 -4.55
CA VAL A 25 0.33 4.78 -5.32
C VAL A 25 -0.69 5.88 -5.58
N MET A 26 -1.13 6.60 -4.54
CA MET A 26 -2.14 7.65 -4.70
C MET A 26 -1.63 8.83 -5.52
N SER A 27 -0.37 9.25 -5.34
CA SER A 27 0.23 10.33 -6.12
C SER A 27 0.30 9.98 -7.60
N TRP A 28 0.70 8.74 -7.92
CA TRP A 28 0.76 8.29 -9.31
C TRP A 28 -0.63 8.15 -9.94
N ALA A 29 -1.60 7.65 -9.17
CA ALA A 29 -3.00 7.56 -9.59
C ALA A 29 -3.60 8.95 -9.89
N LEU A 30 -3.34 9.93 -9.04
CA LEU A 30 -3.73 11.33 -9.27
C LEU A 30 -3.04 11.92 -10.50
N PHE A 31 -1.74 11.67 -10.67
CA PHE A 31 -1.02 12.10 -11.88
C PHE A 31 -1.64 11.52 -13.16
N CYS A 32 -1.98 10.22 -13.15
CA CYS A 32 -2.67 9.56 -14.25
C CYS A 32 -4.05 10.16 -14.53
N GLN A 33 -4.77 10.56 -13.48
CA GLN A 33 -6.09 11.21 -13.58
C GLN A 33 -5.99 12.61 -14.20
N LEU A 34 -4.97 13.39 -13.84
CA LEU A 34 -4.80 14.77 -14.32
C LEU A 34 -4.27 14.82 -15.76
N TYR A 35 -3.52 13.82 -16.20
CA TYR A 35 -2.87 13.80 -17.52
C TYR A 35 -3.26 12.56 -18.35
N PRO A 36 -4.55 12.37 -18.68
CA PRO A 36 -5.02 11.14 -19.36
C PRO A 36 -4.44 10.98 -20.77
N GLN A 37 -4.08 12.07 -21.44
CA GLN A 37 -3.69 12.12 -22.87
C GLN A 37 -2.29 11.58 -23.19
N ARG A 38 -1.51 11.09 -22.21
CA ARG A 38 -0.12 10.63 -22.42
C ARG A 38 0.10 9.18 -21.99
N PRO A 39 -0.52 8.18 -22.66
CA PRO A 39 -0.50 6.79 -22.22
C PRO A 39 0.91 6.19 -22.16
N ARG A 40 1.79 6.47 -23.14
CA ARG A 40 3.18 5.95 -23.12
C ARG A 40 4.01 6.54 -21.98
N LEU A 41 3.83 7.83 -21.68
CA LEU A 41 4.57 8.49 -20.60
C LEU A 41 4.06 8.01 -19.25
N ARG A 42 2.75 7.78 -19.11
CA ARG A 42 2.17 7.13 -17.94
C ARG A 42 2.78 5.73 -17.78
N ALA A 43 2.74 4.91 -18.83
CA ALA A 43 3.28 3.56 -18.92
C ALA A 43 4.79 3.47 -18.54
N LEU A 44 5.64 4.33 -19.10
CA LEU A 44 7.06 4.26 -18.77
C LEU A 44 7.36 4.93 -17.43
N GLY A 45 6.76 6.10 -17.20
CA GLY A 45 7.01 6.92 -16.03
C GLY A 45 6.63 6.25 -14.73
N GLY A 46 5.50 5.52 -14.70
CA GLY A 46 5.07 4.89 -13.45
C GLY A 46 5.81 3.58 -13.18
N CYS A 47 6.21 2.86 -14.21
CA CYS A 47 7.14 1.74 -14.06
C CYS A 47 8.46 2.22 -13.43
N LEU A 48 9.05 3.31 -13.94
CA LEU A 48 10.28 3.89 -13.41
C LEU A 48 10.10 4.46 -12.01
N PHE A 49 9.01 5.21 -11.76
CA PHE A 49 8.70 5.79 -10.47
C PHE A 49 8.53 4.71 -9.39
N PHE A 50 7.71 3.69 -9.66
CA PHE A 50 7.52 2.58 -8.73
C PHE A 50 8.77 1.75 -8.54
N ALA A 51 9.57 1.53 -9.58
CA ALA A 51 10.86 0.85 -9.45
C ALA A 51 11.83 1.65 -8.56
N ALA A 52 11.87 2.97 -8.69
CA ALA A 52 12.69 3.84 -7.85
C ALA A 52 12.26 3.77 -6.38
N VAL A 53 10.96 3.87 -6.09
CA VAL A 53 10.45 3.75 -4.72
C VAL A 53 10.70 2.36 -4.14
N LEU A 54 10.52 1.31 -4.93
CA LEU A 54 10.83 -0.07 -4.53
C LEU A 54 12.33 -0.23 -4.21
N ALA A 55 13.21 0.37 -5.01
CA ALA A 55 14.65 0.35 -4.76
C ALA A 55 15.00 1.05 -3.45
N VAL A 56 14.35 2.18 -3.12
CA VAL A 56 14.55 2.85 -1.81
C VAL A 56 14.13 1.95 -0.64
N ILE A 57 13.02 1.21 -0.77
CA ILE A 57 12.52 0.33 0.31
C ILE A 57 13.38 -0.93 0.46
N GLY A 58 13.81 -1.52 -0.65
CA GLY A 58 14.52 -2.80 -0.68
C GLY A 58 16.03 -2.70 -0.66
N ALA A 59 16.60 -1.51 -0.87
CA ALA A 59 18.03 -1.27 -0.95
C ALA A 59 18.80 -1.87 0.25
N PRO A 60 19.76 -2.79 0.00
CA PRO A 60 20.55 -3.40 1.06
C PRO A 60 21.43 -2.42 1.85
N PHE A 61 21.73 -1.25 1.28
CA PHE A 61 22.51 -0.20 1.93
C PHE A 61 21.69 0.64 2.92
N LEU A 62 20.37 0.71 2.75
CA LEU A 62 19.48 1.39 3.68
C LEU A 62 19.05 0.48 4.83
N GLY A 63 19.11 -0.84 4.64
CA GLY A 63 18.64 -1.86 5.58
C GLY A 63 17.43 -2.58 4.98
N THR A 64 17.68 -3.76 4.38
CA THR A 64 16.72 -4.48 3.54
C THR A 64 15.40 -4.74 4.26
N ASN A 65 14.32 -4.11 3.79
CA ASN A 65 12.96 -4.41 4.24
C ASN A 65 12.28 -5.36 3.25
N VAL A 66 12.45 -6.67 3.41
CA VAL A 66 11.83 -7.65 2.50
C VAL A 66 10.31 -7.67 2.59
N GLY A 67 9.74 -7.54 3.79
CA GLY A 67 8.29 -7.38 3.95
C GLY A 67 7.79 -6.16 3.18
N GLY A 68 8.48 -5.03 3.33
CA GLY A 68 8.21 -3.81 2.59
C GLY A 68 8.41 -3.93 1.08
N SER A 69 9.41 -4.68 0.63
CA SER A 69 9.68 -4.92 -0.80
C SER A 69 8.56 -5.76 -1.44
N ILE A 70 8.07 -6.79 -0.74
CA ILE A 70 6.90 -7.57 -1.17
C ILE A 70 5.66 -6.66 -1.22
N THR A 71 5.44 -5.86 -0.17
CA THR A 71 4.33 -4.91 -0.08
C THR A 71 4.35 -3.92 -1.24
N ALA A 72 5.48 -3.28 -1.49
CA ALA A 72 5.68 -2.31 -2.56
C ALA A 72 5.51 -2.97 -3.94
N ALA A 73 6.12 -4.13 -4.18
CA ALA A 73 5.97 -4.84 -5.45
C ALA A 73 4.50 -5.22 -5.71
N ALA A 74 3.79 -5.71 -4.69
CA ALA A 74 2.37 -6.02 -4.81
C ALA A 74 1.54 -4.74 -5.09
N ALA A 75 1.68 -3.70 -4.26
CA ALA A 75 0.92 -2.46 -4.40
C ALA A 75 1.17 -1.79 -5.76
N PHE A 76 2.44 -1.61 -6.12
CA PHE A 76 2.84 -0.93 -7.35
C PHE A 76 2.49 -1.75 -8.59
N GLY A 77 2.78 -3.05 -8.58
CA GLY A 77 2.47 -3.94 -9.69
C GLY A 77 0.98 -4.09 -9.95
N PHE A 78 0.16 -4.23 -8.91
CA PHE A 78 -1.29 -4.26 -9.08
C PHE A 78 -1.83 -2.91 -9.57
N THR A 79 -1.38 -1.80 -8.98
CA THR A 79 -1.77 -0.46 -9.44
C THR A 79 -1.41 -0.26 -10.91
N TRP A 80 -0.21 -0.68 -11.29
CA TRP A 80 0.29 -0.65 -12.65
C TRP A 80 -0.61 -1.40 -13.63
N LEU A 81 -0.92 -2.66 -13.31
CA LEU A 81 -1.76 -3.50 -14.15
C LEU A 81 -3.18 -2.95 -14.27
N LEU A 82 -3.71 -2.34 -13.20
CA LEU A 82 -5.02 -1.69 -13.20
C LEU A 82 -5.03 -0.43 -14.08
N LEU A 83 -4.07 0.49 -13.89
CA LEU A 83 -4.01 1.77 -14.63
C LEU A 83 -3.79 1.58 -16.14
N GLU A 84 -3.16 0.49 -16.55
CA GLU A 84 -2.84 0.17 -17.94
C GLU A 84 -3.82 -0.86 -18.56
N ASP A 85 -4.90 -1.23 -17.83
CA ASP A 85 -5.89 -2.24 -18.24
C ASP A 85 -5.26 -3.59 -18.65
N ARG A 86 -4.19 -4.00 -17.95
CA ARG A 86 -3.42 -5.23 -18.22
C ARG A 86 -3.66 -6.34 -17.20
N VAL A 87 -4.71 -6.26 -16.40
CA VAL A 87 -5.07 -7.31 -15.43
C VAL A 87 -5.49 -8.57 -16.18
N ASN A 88 -4.55 -9.50 -16.33
CA ASN A 88 -4.78 -10.84 -16.88
C ASN A 88 -3.87 -11.85 -16.18
N ARG A 89 -4.12 -13.15 -16.41
CA ARG A 89 -3.35 -14.24 -15.77
C ARG A 89 -1.84 -14.14 -16.05
N ARG A 90 -1.45 -13.68 -17.24
CA ARG A 90 -0.05 -13.50 -17.64
C ARG A 90 0.60 -12.34 -16.91
N GLY A 91 -0.11 -11.21 -16.76
CA GLY A 91 0.34 -10.03 -16.04
C GLY A 91 0.51 -10.31 -14.54
N LEU A 92 -0.45 -11.04 -13.95
CA LEU A 92 -0.34 -11.46 -12.56
C LEU A 92 0.83 -12.44 -12.35
N PHE A 93 1.00 -13.41 -13.25
CA PHE A 93 2.11 -14.34 -13.19
C PHE A 93 3.47 -13.62 -13.36
N ALA A 94 3.56 -12.69 -14.32
CA ALA A 94 4.73 -11.85 -14.52
C ALA A 94 5.04 -10.98 -13.29
N LEU A 95 4.02 -10.44 -12.62
CA LEU A 95 4.20 -9.68 -11.38
C LEU A 95 4.78 -10.56 -10.25
N ILE A 96 4.23 -11.77 -10.08
CA ILE A 96 4.74 -12.72 -9.08
C ILE A 96 6.20 -13.08 -9.38
N LEU A 97 6.50 -13.38 -10.65
CA LEU A 97 7.85 -13.76 -11.09
C LEU A 97 8.84 -12.61 -10.95
N LEU A 98 8.45 -11.38 -11.30
CA LEU A 98 9.25 -10.18 -11.11
C LEU A 98 9.52 -9.92 -9.62
N THR A 99 8.49 -10.05 -8.78
CA THR A 99 8.64 -9.91 -7.33
C THR A 99 9.62 -10.93 -6.78
N ALA A 100 9.49 -12.21 -7.18
CA ALA A 100 10.42 -13.26 -6.78
C ALA A 100 11.86 -12.98 -7.26
N ALA A 101 12.04 -12.51 -8.49
CA ALA A 101 13.33 -12.17 -9.06
C ALA A 101 14.01 -11.00 -8.32
N VAL A 102 13.26 -9.92 -8.04
CA VAL A 102 13.78 -8.76 -7.28
C VAL A 102 14.17 -9.16 -5.86
N LEU A 103 13.35 -9.97 -5.19
CA LEU A 103 13.69 -10.48 -3.86
C LEU A 103 14.90 -11.40 -3.88
N GLY A 104 14.98 -12.30 -4.86
CA GLY A 104 16.14 -13.18 -5.06
C GLY A 104 17.41 -12.37 -5.27
N LEU A 105 17.36 -11.30 -6.07
CA LEU A 105 18.47 -10.38 -6.27
C LEU A 105 18.89 -9.69 -4.97
N PHE A 106 17.94 -9.15 -4.19
CA PHE A 106 18.25 -8.53 -2.90
C PHE A 106 18.84 -9.52 -1.90
N MET A 107 18.32 -10.74 -1.84
CA MET A 107 18.86 -11.81 -0.99
C MET A 107 20.28 -12.20 -1.40
N PHE A 108 20.54 -12.31 -2.71
CA PHE A 108 21.86 -12.61 -3.25
C PHE A 108 22.87 -11.49 -2.94
N ILE A 109 22.49 -10.23 -3.12
CA ILE A 109 23.37 -9.09 -2.78
C ILE A 109 23.65 -9.05 -1.28
N ASP A 110 22.66 -9.33 -0.44
CA ASP A 110 22.82 -9.36 1.02
C ASP A 110 23.71 -10.53 1.49
N SER A 111 23.63 -11.69 0.84
CA SER A 111 24.44 -12.86 1.20
C SER A 111 25.94 -12.66 0.94
N GLN A 112 26.31 -11.75 0.05
CA GLN A 112 27.71 -11.42 -0.25
C GLN A 112 28.36 -10.51 0.82
N LYS A 113 27.60 -10.02 1.80
CA LYS A 113 28.15 -9.23 2.93
C LYS A 113 28.76 -10.14 4.01
N ARG A 114 29.77 -9.63 4.73
CA ARG A 114 30.42 -10.34 5.85
C ARG A 114 29.39 -10.70 6.94
N ALA A 115 29.59 -11.82 7.63
CA ALA A 115 28.63 -12.39 8.60
C ALA A 115 28.17 -11.43 9.73
N GLY A 116 28.96 -10.40 10.06
CA GLY A 116 28.60 -9.35 11.03
C GLY A 116 27.76 -8.19 10.45
N GLU A 117 27.64 -8.09 9.13
CA GLU A 117 26.90 -7.05 8.39
C GLU A 117 25.69 -7.63 7.62
N GLN A 118 25.50 -8.94 7.68
CA GLN A 118 24.36 -9.62 7.05
C GLN A 118 23.06 -9.20 7.70
N SER A 119 22.03 -8.97 6.89
CA SER A 119 20.70 -8.69 7.42
C SER A 119 20.14 -9.91 8.17
N HIS A 120 19.08 -9.69 8.94
CA HIS A 120 18.32 -10.77 9.58
C HIS A 120 17.90 -11.89 8.62
N ILE A 121 17.89 -11.65 7.31
CA ILE A 121 17.52 -12.62 6.28
C ILE A 121 18.68 -13.54 5.96
N GLY A 122 19.91 -13.03 5.84
CA GLY A 122 21.11 -13.87 5.76
C GLY A 122 21.23 -14.81 6.97
N GLN A 123 20.93 -14.29 8.17
CA GLN A 123 20.86 -15.09 9.39
C GLN A 123 19.71 -16.11 9.39
N THR A 124 18.54 -15.76 8.84
CA THR A 124 17.39 -16.67 8.74
C THR A 124 17.63 -17.80 7.74
N VAL A 125 18.27 -17.51 6.60
CA VAL A 125 18.68 -18.51 5.61
C VAL A 125 19.72 -19.45 6.20
N ALA A 126 20.70 -18.93 6.94
CA ALA A 126 21.67 -19.74 7.68
C ALA A 126 21.03 -20.60 8.79
N LEU A 127 20.03 -20.06 9.50
CA LEU A 127 19.26 -20.79 10.52
C LEU A 127 18.42 -21.91 9.87
N PHE A 128 17.78 -21.64 8.74
CA PHE A 128 17.00 -22.66 8.02
C PHE A 128 17.90 -23.77 7.48
N GLY A 129 19.09 -23.42 6.97
CA GLY A 129 20.10 -24.40 6.54
C GLY A 129 20.62 -25.28 7.68
N ARG A 130 20.60 -24.80 8.93
CA ARG A 130 21.02 -25.57 10.13
C ARG A 130 19.89 -26.35 10.79
N ASP A 131 18.74 -25.69 11.02
CA ASP A 131 17.69 -26.18 11.93
C ASP A 131 16.41 -26.63 11.20
N GLY A 132 16.30 -26.42 9.88
CA GLY A 132 15.20 -26.89 9.05
C GLY A 132 13.81 -26.31 9.40
N PHE A 133 12.76 -27.12 9.22
CA PHE A 133 11.35 -26.75 9.44
C PHE A 133 11.01 -26.18 10.84
N PRO A 134 11.62 -26.66 11.95
CA PRO A 134 11.43 -26.07 13.29
C PRO A 134 11.71 -24.58 13.38
N ALA A 135 12.77 -24.08 12.72
CA ALA A 135 13.11 -22.66 12.70
C ALA A 135 12.01 -21.82 12.04
N LEU A 136 11.45 -22.32 10.93
CA LEU A 136 10.35 -21.65 10.21
C LEU A 136 9.11 -21.51 11.09
N LYS A 137 8.74 -22.57 11.83
CA LYS A 137 7.60 -22.56 12.74
C LYS A 137 7.78 -21.52 13.86
N LEU A 138 8.98 -21.39 14.40
CA LEU A 138 9.30 -20.42 15.45
C LEU A 138 9.17 -18.98 14.93
N ILE A 139 9.68 -18.71 13.72
CA ILE A 139 9.56 -17.40 13.08
C ILE A 139 8.09 -17.02 12.85
N ILE A 140 7.30 -17.94 12.29
CA ILE A 140 5.86 -17.70 12.06
C ILE A 140 5.15 -17.41 13.38
N ARG A 141 5.39 -18.21 14.42
CA ARG A 141 4.78 -18.00 15.74
C ARG A 141 5.15 -16.64 16.33
N ARG A 142 6.41 -16.21 16.20
CA ARG A 142 6.88 -14.90 16.69
C ARG A 142 6.22 -13.75 15.93
N LYS A 143 6.13 -13.83 14.59
CA LYS A 143 5.44 -12.84 13.76
C LYS A 143 3.96 -12.72 14.11
N LEU A 144 3.29 -13.85 14.31
CA LEU A 144 1.88 -13.89 14.65
C LEU A 144 1.62 -13.31 16.05
N ALA A 145 2.44 -13.68 17.04
CA ALA A 145 2.34 -13.14 18.40
C ALA A 145 2.54 -11.62 18.43
N MET A 146 3.47 -11.10 17.63
CA MET A 146 3.70 -9.66 17.51
C MET A 146 2.51 -8.93 16.89
N ASN A 147 2.00 -9.40 15.76
CA ASN A 147 0.82 -8.81 15.12
C ASN A 147 -0.41 -8.88 16.05
N LEU A 148 -0.60 -9.98 16.79
CA LEU A 148 -1.71 -10.11 17.73
C LEU A 148 -1.60 -9.14 18.92
N ARG A 149 -0.37 -8.91 19.41
CA ARG A 149 -0.11 -7.92 20.47
C ARG A 149 -0.40 -6.51 19.99
N LEU A 150 0.06 -6.17 18.78
CA LEU A 150 -0.22 -4.88 18.15
C LEU A 150 -1.72 -4.69 17.97
N LEU A 151 -2.43 -5.68 17.42
CA LEU A 151 -3.90 -5.67 17.29
C LEU A 151 -4.61 -5.34 18.60
N ARG A 152 -4.14 -5.91 19.73
CA ARG A 152 -4.78 -5.71 21.04
C ARG A 152 -4.46 -4.38 21.71
N TYR A 153 -3.24 -3.86 21.57
CA TYR A 153 -2.75 -2.77 22.43
C TYR A 153 -2.22 -1.53 21.69
N SER A 154 -2.10 -1.57 20.37
CA SER A 154 -1.53 -0.45 19.60
C SER A 154 -2.58 0.57 19.17
N ILE A 155 -2.20 1.86 19.21
CA ILE A 155 -2.97 2.96 18.61
C ILE A 155 -3.19 2.70 17.11
N TRP A 156 -2.21 2.07 16.45
CA TRP A 156 -2.26 1.74 15.03
C TRP A 156 -3.37 0.75 14.67
N SER A 157 -3.80 -0.08 15.62
CA SER A 157 -4.94 -0.98 15.42
C SER A 157 -6.25 -0.20 15.32
N LYS A 158 -6.41 0.84 16.17
CA LYS A 158 -7.54 1.77 16.06
C LYS A 158 -7.50 2.51 14.72
N ALA A 159 -6.31 2.99 14.31
CA ALA A 159 -6.15 3.66 13.02
C ALA A 159 -6.50 2.73 11.84
N LEU A 160 -6.04 1.48 11.86
CA LEU A 160 -6.38 0.47 10.85
C LEU A 160 -7.89 0.22 10.80
N LEU A 161 -8.52 0.02 11.97
CA LEU A 161 -9.95 -0.22 12.06
C LEU A 161 -10.76 0.97 11.55
N VAL A 162 -10.39 2.20 11.90
CA VAL A 162 -11.05 3.41 11.40
C VAL A 162 -10.87 3.54 9.90
N ALA A 163 -9.65 3.37 9.37
CA ALA A 163 -9.39 3.47 7.93
C ALA A 163 -10.15 2.38 7.16
N ALA A 164 -10.17 1.14 7.67
CA ALA A 164 -10.92 0.04 7.09
C ALA A 164 -12.43 0.29 7.17
N ALA A 165 -12.93 0.83 8.28
CA ALA A 165 -14.34 1.18 8.45
C ALA A 165 -14.75 2.28 7.47
N VAL A 166 -13.94 3.31 7.24
CA VAL A 166 -14.20 4.36 6.24
C VAL A 166 -14.29 3.75 4.84
N LEU A 167 -13.35 2.87 4.47
CA LEU A 167 -13.40 2.19 3.18
C LEU A 167 -14.64 1.29 3.06
N ALA A 168 -14.89 0.44 4.05
CA ALA A 168 -16.02 -0.50 4.05
C ALA A 168 -17.37 0.25 4.03
N ALA A 169 -17.50 1.30 4.84
CA ALA A 169 -18.68 2.16 4.86
C ALA A 169 -18.91 2.77 3.48
N SER A 170 -17.85 3.24 2.81
CA SER A 170 -17.96 3.82 1.47
C SER A 170 -18.42 2.79 0.41
N PHE A 171 -18.01 1.53 0.54
CA PHE A 171 -18.47 0.45 -0.35
C PHE A 171 -19.93 0.05 -0.11
N ILE A 172 -20.39 0.08 1.14
CA ILE A 172 -21.75 -0.33 1.51
C ILE A 172 -22.73 0.84 1.35
N TRP A 173 -22.27 2.08 1.55
CA TRP A 173 -23.15 3.24 1.69
C TRP A 173 -22.47 4.58 1.34
N PRO A 174 -22.98 5.36 0.35
CA PRO A 174 -23.93 5.02 -0.70
C PRO A 174 -23.21 4.41 -1.93
N THR A 175 -23.73 3.32 -2.48
CA THR A 175 -23.20 2.70 -3.72
C THR A 175 -23.19 3.67 -4.92
N SER A 176 -23.95 4.77 -4.86
CA SER A 176 -23.87 5.84 -5.86
C SER A 176 -22.54 6.59 -5.82
N PHE A 177 -21.95 6.81 -4.63
CA PHE A 177 -20.64 7.48 -4.50
C PHE A 177 -19.54 6.65 -5.16
N ILE A 178 -19.47 5.35 -4.90
CA ILE A 178 -18.45 4.49 -5.51
C ILE A 178 -18.63 4.41 -7.02
N ARG A 179 -19.87 4.29 -7.51
CA ARG A 179 -20.15 4.34 -8.95
C ARG A 179 -19.74 5.68 -9.56
N TRP A 180 -20.01 6.79 -8.88
CA TRP A 180 -19.57 8.12 -9.29
C TRP A 180 -18.04 8.24 -9.29
N LEU A 181 -17.35 7.71 -8.27
CA LEU A 181 -15.90 7.71 -8.17
C LEU A 181 -15.28 6.92 -9.32
N MET A 182 -15.77 5.72 -9.59
CA MET A 182 -15.29 4.88 -10.70
C MET A 182 -15.52 5.53 -12.07
N LYS A 183 -16.63 6.28 -12.23
CA LYS A 183 -16.96 6.94 -13.49
C LYS A 183 -16.17 8.24 -13.72
N ASN A 184 -16.06 9.08 -12.70
CA ASN A 184 -15.48 10.42 -12.82
C ASN A 184 -13.97 10.44 -12.53
N TYR A 185 -13.50 9.56 -11.65
CA TYR A 185 -12.10 9.46 -11.24
C TYR A 185 -11.56 8.01 -11.34
N PRO A 186 -11.59 7.40 -12.53
CA PRO A 186 -11.24 5.98 -12.71
C PRO A 186 -9.81 5.66 -12.25
N ALA A 187 -8.82 6.52 -12.55
CA ALA A 187 -7.44 6.28 -12.16
C ALA A 187 -7.26 6.36 -10.63
N VAL A 188 -7.98 7.27 -9.96
CA VAL A 188 -7.99 7.38 -8.49
C VAL A 188 -8.62 6.14 -7.87
N SER A 189 -9.73 5.65 -8.43
CA SER A 189 -10.38 4.41 -7.98
C SER A 189 -9.45 3.20 -8.11
N GLN A 190 -8.72 3.08 -9.22
CA GLN A 190 -7.71 2.05 -9.43
C GLN A 190 -6.53 2.18 -8.43
N GLY A 191 -6.09 3.40 -8.14
CA GLY A 191 -5.10 3.69 -7.10
C GLY A 191 -5.55 3.24 -5.71
N ILE A 192 -6.80 3.52 -5.33
CA ILE A 192 -7.39 3.05 -4.07
C ILE A 192 -7.36 1.52 -4.00
N SER A 193 -7.75 0.82 -5.07
CA SER A 193 -7.65 -0.65 -5.13
C SER A 193 -6.20 -1.13 -4.94
N GLY A 194 -5.24 -0.43 -5.54
CA GLY A 194 -3.81 -0.67 -5.36
C GLY A 194 -3.34 -0.52 -3.91
N VAL A 195 -3.75 0.56 -3.22
CA VAL A 195 -3.45 0.78 -1.80
C VAL A 195 -4.09 -0.29 -0.93
N VAL A 196 -5.33 -0.71 -1.20
CA VAL A 196 -6.00 -1.78 -0.45
C VAL A 196 -5.23 -3.09 -0.57
N LEU A 197 -4.87 -3.50 -1.80
CA LEU A 197 -4.06 -4.70 -2.02
C LEU A 197 -2.67 -4.59 -1.39
N GLY A 198 -2.04 -3.42 -1.49
CA GLY A 198 -0.79 -3.11 -0.81
C GLY A 198 -0.90 -3.24 0.70
N SER A 199 -1.97 -2.75 1.30
CA SER A 199 -2.22 -2.82 2.75
C SER A 199 -2.47 -4.26 3.21
N LEU A 200 -3.13 -5.08 2.40
CA LEU A 200 -3.26 -6.52 2.66
C LEU A 200 -1.90 -7.23 2.62
N ALA A 201 -1.08 -6.92 1.62
CA ALA A 201 0.30 -7.44 1.55
C ALA A 201 1.13 -6.95 2.75
N ALA A 202 0.98 -5.68 3.15
CA ALA A 202 1.62 -5.12 4.32
C ALA A 202 1.28 -5.90 5.59
N PHE A 203 -0.01 -6.18 5.80
CA PHE A 203 -0.51 -6.93 6.93
C PHE A 203 0.06 -8.35 7.01
N ILE A 204 0.15 -9.04 5.86
CA ILE A 204 0.55 -10.45 5.79
C ILE A 204 2.07 -10.62 5.93
N PHE A 205 2.86 -9.81 5.22
CA PHE A 205 4.29 -10.09 5.05
C PHE A 205 5.21 -9.39 6.07
N ASN A 206 4.69 -8.41 6.82
CA ASN A 206 5.50 -7.61 7.74
C ASN A 206 5.35 -8.03 9.22
N ASP A 207 6.45 -7.85 9.97
CA ASP A 207 6.50 -8.17 11.40
C ASP A 207 5.56 -7.28 12.25
N SER A 208 5.42 -6.02 11.86
CA SER A 208 4.42 -5.07 12.38
C SER A 208 3.39 -4.74 11.28
N GLY A 209 2.81 -5.80 10.72
CA GLY A 209 1.87 -5.73 9.59
C GLY A 209 0.66 -4.85 9.85
N VAL A 210 0.12 -4.85 11.08
CA VAL A 210 -0.95 -3.94 11.50
C VAL A 210 -0.59 -2.47 11.26
N VAL A 211 0.63 -2.08 11.65
CA VAL A 211 1.08 -0.69 11.58
C VAL A 211 1.35 -0.29 10.13
N ALA A 212 2.05 -1.15 9.38
CA ALA A 212 2.31 -0.94 7.96
C ALA A 212 1.01 -0.85 7.14
N ALA A 213 0.04 -1.72 7.44
CA ALA A 213 -1.26 -1.69 6.80
C ALA A 213 -2.03 -0.42 7.17
N ALA A 214 -2.06 -0.02 8.45
CA ALA A 214 -2.77 1.18 8.90
C ALA A 214 -2.27 2.44 8.18
N THR A 215 -0.95 2.61 8.15
CA THR A 215 -0.28 3.77 7.54
C THR A 215 -0.44 3.80 6.02
N CYS A 216 -0.43 2.65 5.35
CA CYS A 216 -0.71 2.55 3.92
C CYS A 216 -2.18 2.87 3.60
N LEU A 217 -3.11 2.23 4.30
CA LEU A 217 -4.56 2.34 4.06
C LEU A 217 -5.09 3.76 4.33
N LEU A 218 -4.40 4.53 5.20
CA LEU A 218 -4.72 5.92 5.51
C LEU A 218 -4.81 6.80 4.25
N PHE A 219 -3.96 6.56 3.24
CA PHE A 219 -3.97 7.35 2.01
C PHE A 219 -5.25 7.12 1.19
N ALA A 220 -5.70 5.86 1.09
CA ALA A 220 -6.93 5.52 0.40
C ALA A 220 -8.17 6.02 1.15
N SER A 221 -8.21 5.83 2.48
CA SER A 221 -9.35 6.27 3.29
C SER A 221 -9.49 7.79 3.30
N THR A 222 -8.38 8.52 3.38
CA THR A 222 -8.38 10.00 3.34
C THR A 222 -8.85 10.52 1.99
N ALA A 223 -8.35 9.94 0.87
CA ALA A 223 -8.77 10.34 -0.46
C ALA A 223 -10.27 10.12 -0.68
N ILE A 224 -10.80 8.97 -0.24
CA ILE A 224 -12.24 8.70 -0.30
C ILE A 224 -13.05 9.68 0.55
N LEU A 225 -12.61 9.95 1.78
CA LEU A 225 -13.32 10.85 2.68
C LEU A 225 -13.41 12.26 2.10
N ILE A 226 -12.30 12.79 1.56
CA ILE A 226 -12.27 14.11 0.92
C ILE A 226 -13.25 14.17 -0.26
N LEU A 227 -13.21 13.17 -1.15
CA LEU A 227 -14.10 13.12 -2.32
C LEU A 227 -15.58 12.96 -1.92
N ALA A 228 -15.86 12.19 -0.88
CA ALA A 228 -17.22 12.02 -0.36
C ALA A 228 -17.76 13.33 0.24
N LEU A 229 -16.91 14.07 0.97
CA LEU A 229 -17.28 15.38 1.53
C LEU A 229 -17.53 16.41 0.43
N GLN A 230 -16.67 16.45 -0.60
CA GLN A 230 -16.86 17.32 -1.76
C GLN A 230 -18.18 17.02 -2.48
N LEU A 231 -18.46 15.75 -2.78
CA LEU A 231 -19.71 15.38 -3.46
C LEU A 231 -20.94 15.77 -2.64
N LYS A 232 -20.91 15.61 -1.31
CA LYS A 232 -22.01 16.01 -0.43
C LYS A 232 -22.19 17.54 -0.42
N HIS A 233 -21.09 18.29 -0.40
CA HIS A 233 -21.13 19.75 -0.45
C HIS A 233 -21.77 20.24 -1.77
N ASP A 234 -21.34 19.71 -2.90
CA ASP A 234 -21.84 20.11 -4.23
C ASP A 234 -23.33 19.80 -4.42
N LEU A 235 -23.82 18.70 -3.82
CA LEU A 235 -25.24 18.35 -3.79
C LEU A 235 -26.07 19.22 -2.84
N GLY A 236 -25.47 19.74 -1.77
CA GLY A 236 -26.12 20.61 -0.79
C GLY A 236 -26.14 22.09 -1.16
N SER A 237 -25.27 22.53 -2.08
CA SER A 237 -25.13 23.92 -2.52
C SER A 237 -25.98 24.30 -3.74
N ALA A 238 -26.83 23.41 -4.25
CA ALA A 238 -27.82 23.77 -5.26
C ALA A 238 -28.84 24.76 -4.65
N GLN A 239 -28.67 26.05 -4.96
CA GLN A 239 -29.44 27.16 -4.39
C GLN A 239 -30.96 27.00 -4.58
N PRO A 240 -31.78 27.43 -3.60
CA PRO A 240 -33.20 27.62 -3.85
C PRO A 240 -33.34 28.76 -4.86
N HIS A 241 -33.86 28.46 -6.05
CA HIS A 241 -34.44 29.49 -6.90
C HIS A 241 -35.55 30.18 -6.10
N VAL A 242 -35.25 31.35 -5.53
CA VAL A 242 -36.27 32.31 -5.13
C VAL A 242 -36.77 32.92 -6.43
N GLU A 243 -37.88 32.38 -6.96
CA GLU A 243 -38.69 33.10 -7.93
C GLU A 243 -39.23 34.35 -7.23
N ASP A 244 -38.55 35.48 -7.44
CA ASP A 244 -39.05 36.79 -7.06
C ASP A 244 -40.13 37.19 -8.08
N ASN A 245 -41.31 36.55 -7.98
CA ASN A 245 -42.51 36.99 -8.67
C ASN A 245 -43.11 38.18 -7.92
N ALA A 246 -42.42 39.31 -8.00
CA ALA A 246 -42.87 40.56 -7.41
C ALA A 246 -42.85 41.69 -8.44
N HIS A 247 -43.55 41.54 -9.57
CA HIS A 247 -44.04 42.68 -10.34
C HIS A 247 -45.42 42.39 -10.94
N SER A 248 -46.44 42.52 -10.09
CA SER A 248 -47.78 42.92 -10.52
C SER A 248 -47.79 44.44 -10.72
N HIS A 249 -47.86 44.89 -11.98
CA HIS A 249 -48.43 46.18 -12.36
C HIS A 249 -49.09 46.04 -13.73
#